data_AF-A0A1M7IJ98-F1
#
_entry.id   AF-A0A1M7IJ98-F1
#
_cell.length_a   1.000
_cell.length_b   1.000
_cell.length_c   1.000
_cell.angle_alpha   90.00
_cell.angle_beta   90.00
_cell.angle_gamma   90.00
#
_symmetry.space_group_name_H-M   'P 1'
#
loop_
_entity.id
_entity.type
_entity.pdbx_description
1 polymer ?
#
loop_
_entity_poly.entity_id
_entity_poly.type
_entity_poly.pdbx_seq_one_letter_code
_entity_poly.pdbx_strand_id
1 'polypeptide(L)'
;MVVDKATGKDLFFGSAAQYATSQLKVHHILNGHIDTAYLYIDTSNKDFNARINAVHQVDTVTMNIADKPQDILLFKRTTTGGCCSTTYLSSVTFNGTVVYTQKPGPEVVAVLAK
;
A
#
# COMPACT_ATOMS: atom_id res chain seq x y z
N MET A 1 1.74 -5.03 -9.22
CA MET A 1 3.13 -5.26 -9.64
C MET A 1 4.10 -4.65 -8.63
N VAL A 2 5.18 -5.34 -8.29
CA VAL A 2 6.27 -4.81 -7.45
C VAL A 2 7.50 -4.65 -8.34
N VAL A 3 8.06 -3.44 -8.37
CA VAL A 3 9.12 -3.07 -9.32
C VAL A 3 10.39 -2.60 -8.61
N ASP A 4 11.52 -2.82 -9.26
CA ASP A 4 12.78 -2.24 -8.85
C ASP A 4 12.74 -0.71 -9.03
N LYS A 5 13.17 0.04 -8.01
CA LYS A 5 13.05 1.50 -7.99
C LYS A 5 14.02 2.20 -8.95
N ALA A 6 15.14 1.57 -9.29
CA ALA A 6 16.14 2.14 -10.19
C ALA A 6 15.82 1.85 -11.66
N THR A 7 15.29 0.66 -11.95
CA THR A 7 15.11 0.16 -13.31
C THR A 7 13.66 0.09 -13.76
N GLY A 8 12.69 0.18 -12.85
CA GLY A 8 11.25 0.05 -13.12
C GLY A 8 10.82 -1.36 -13.54
N LYS A 9 11.71 -2.35 -13.48
CA LYS A 9 11.43 -3.72 -13.91
C LYS A 9 10.64 -4.48 -12.86
N ASP A 10 9.74 -5.34 -13.31
CA ASP A 10 9.03 -6.30 -12.47
C ASP A 10 10.04 -7.23 -11.77
N LEU A 11 9.92 -7.35 -10.44
CA LEU A 11 10.84 -8.11 -9.61
C LEU A 11 10.47 -9.59 -9.51
N PHE A 12 9.22 -9.97 -9.77
CA PHE A 12 8.66 -11.28 -9.43
C PHE A 12 8.04 -12.04 -10.60
N PHE A 13 7.66 -11.34 -11.67
CA PHE A 13 6.98 -11.96 -12.82
C PHE A 13 7.75 -11.80 -14.12
N GLY A 14 7.65 -12.81 -14.99
CA GLY A 14 8.29 -12.84 -16.31
C GLY A 14 9.68 -13.47 -16.32
N SER A 15 10.30 -13.52 -17.50
CA SER A 15 11.57 -14.21 -17.73
C SER A 15 12.78 -13.54 -17.07
N ALA A 16 12.65 -12.27 -16.67
CA ALA A 16 13.68 -11.50 -15.98
C ALA A 16 13.40 -11.34 -14.47
N ALA A 17 12.45 -12.11 -13.91
CA ALA A 17 12.14 -12.07 -12.49
C ALA A 17 13.40 -12.38 -11.67
N GLN A 18 13.69 -11.51 -10.70
CA GLN A 18 14.87 -11.63 -9.85
C GLN A 18 14.57 -12.41 -8.57
N TYR A 19 13.30 -12.46 -8.16
CA TYR A 19 12.87 -13.04 -6.91
C TYR A 19 11.70 -14.00 -7.11
N ALA A 20 11.66 -15.05 -6.28
CA ALA A 20 10.48 -15.88 -6.14
C ALA A 20 9.40 -15.13 -5.34
N THR A 21 8.12 -15.35 -5.66
CA THR A 21 7.01 -14.70 -4.95
C THR A 21 6.98 -15.00 -3.45
N SER A 22 7.52 -16.15 -3.03
CA SER A 22 7.70 -16.53 -1.61
C SER A 22 8.72 -15.68 -0.85
N GLN A 23 9.54 -14.89 -1.55
CA GLN A 23 10.51 -13.97 -0.93
C GLN A 23 9.92 -12.60 -0.61
N LEU A 24 8.68 -12.33 -1.06
CA LEU A 24 7.94 -11.15 -0.63
C LEU A 24 7.27 -11.43 0.71
N LYS A 25 7.62 -10.61 1.71
CA LYS A 25 6.97 -10.61 3.02
C LYS A 25 6.28 -9.27 3.22
N VAL A 26 5.01 -9.32 3.60
CA VAL A 26 4.23 -8.15 3.96
C VAL A 26 3.73 -8.34 5.39
N HIS A 27 3.99 -7.38 6.25
CA HIS A 27 3.51 -7.39 7.63
C HIS A 27 2.72 -6.12 7.90
N HIS A 28 1.57 -6.26 8.53
CA HIS A 28 0.91 -5.15 9.22
C HIS A 28 1.56 -5.02 10.59
N ILE A 29 1.86 -3.80 11.01
CA ILE A 29 2.43 -3.48 12.31
C ILE A 29 1.39 -2.69 13.09
N LEU A 30 0.98 -3.26 14.22
CA LEU A 30 -0.02 -2.73 15.13
C LEU A 30 0.64 -2.39 16.47
N ASN A 31 0.71 -1.11 16.82
CA ASN A 31 1.33 -0.63 18.06
C ASN A 31 2.76 -1.19 18.30
N GLY A 32 3.54 -1.33 17.23
CA GLY A 32 4.92 -1.86 17.29
C GLY A 32 5.01 -3.39 17.25
N HIS A 33 3.89 -4.11 17.19
CA HIS A 33 3.86 -5.57 17.08
C HIS A 33 3.44 -6.01 15.69
N ILE A 34 3.99 -7.13 15.20
CA ILE A 34 3.57 -7.73 13.94
C ILE A 34 2.16 -8.28 14.10
N ASP A 35 1.27 -7.86 13.20
CA ASP A 35 -0.10 -8.34 13.02
C ASP A 35 -0.25 -9.04 11.65
N THR A 36 -1.41 -9.67 11.44
CA THR A 36 -1.70 -10.46 10.24
C THR A 36 -2.03 -9.56 9.05
N ALA A 37 -1.14 -9.54 8.06
CA ALA A 37 -1.48 -9.10 6.71
C ALA A 37 -1.73 -10.34 5.83
N TYR A 38 -2.90 -10.41 5.20
CA TYR A 38 -3.17 -11.48 4.24
C TYR A 38 -2.65 -11.07 2.87
N LEU A 39 -1.56 -11.68 2.44
CA LEU A 39 -1.01 -11.50 1.10
C LEU A 39 -1.62 -12.53 0.15
N TYR A 40 -2.35 -12.05 -0.84
CA TYR A 40 -2.81 -12.82 -1.99
C TYR A 40 -1.96 -12.47 -3.21
N ILE A 41 -1.53 -13.49 -3.96
CA ILE A 41 -0.71 -13.33 -5.15
C ILE A 41 -1.53 -13.85 -6.32
N ASP A 42 -1.87 -12.98 -7.26
CA ASP A 42 -2.52 -13.38 -8.49
C ASP A 42 -1.49 -13.41 -9.62
N THR A 43 -1.09 -14.63 -9.97
CA THR A 43 -0.08 -14.91 -10.98
C THR A 43 -0.59 -14.69 -12.40
N SER A 44 -1.91 -14.65 -12.60
CA SER A 44 -2.52 -14.41 -13.91
C SER A 44 -2.44 -12.92 -14.25
N ASN A 45 -2.79 -12.07 -13.29
CA ASN A 45 -2.75 -10.62 -13.41
C ASN A 45 -1.41 -9.99 -12.99
N LYS A 46 -0.48 -10.81 -12.47
CA LYS A 46 0.88 -10.40 -12.04
C LYS A 46 0.85 -9.31 -10.98
N ASP A 47 0.01 -9.53 -9.97
CA ASP A 47 -0.24 -8.59 -8.91
C ASP A 47 -0.19 -9.24 -7.52
N PHE A 48 0.02 -8.35 -6.54
CA PHE A 48 0.12 -8.67 -5.14
C PHE A 48 -0.93 -7.84 -4.42
N ASN A 49 -1.80 -8.51 -3.69
CA ASN A 49 -2.91 -7.90 -2.96
C ASN A 49 -2.73 -8.17 -1.48
N ALA A 50 -2.42 -7.14 -0.70
CA ALA A 50 -2.36 -7.24 0.75
C ALA A 50 -3.68 -6.74 1.34
N ARG A 51 -4.43 -7.63 2.00
CA ARG A 51 -5.59 -7.25 2.79
C ARG A 51 -5.14 -6.96 4.22
N ILE A 52 -5.36 -5.72 4.63
CA ILE A 52 -5.05 -5.23 5.98
C ILE A 52 -6.37 -4.85 6.66
N ASN A 53 -6.61 -5.40 7.83
CA ASN A 53 -7.72 -4.96 8.66
C ASN A 53 -7.29 -3.68 9.37
N ALA A 54 -7.66 -2.54 8.81
CA ALA A 54 -7.34 -1.27 9.41
C ALA A 54 -8.22 -1.07 10.66
N VAL A 55 -7.64 -1.26 11.85
CA VAL A 55 -8.32 -1.13 13.14
C VAL A 55 -8.15 0.27 13.72
N HIS A 56 -7.03 0.95 13.44
CA HIS A 56 -6.68 2.23 14.07
C HIS A 56 -6.68 3.39 13.08
N GLN A 57 -6.64 4.63 13.59
CA GLN A 57 -6.52 5.80 12.73
C GLN A 57 -5.17 5.87 12.02
N VAL A 58 -4.14 5.22 12.55
CA VAL A 58 -2.82 5.10 11.93
C VAL A 58 -2.44 3.64 11.95
N ASP A 59 -2.09 3.10 10.80
CA ASP A 59 -1.64 1.73 10.62
C ASP A 59 -0.36 1.76 9.77
N THR A 60 0.55 0.83 10.05
CA THR A 60 1.82 0.71 9.34
C THR A 60 1.89 -0.64 8.66
N VAL A 61 2.28 -0.66 7.39
CA VAL A 61 2.59 -1.87 6.64
C VAL A 61 4.05 -1.84 6.28
N THR A 62 4.69 -2.98 6.40
CA THR A 62 6.08 -3.17 6.00
C THR A 62 6.14 -4.19 4.89
N MET A 63 6.97 -3.90 3.89
CA MET A 63 7.22 -4.78 2.77
C MET A 63 8.70 -5.09 2.73
N ASN A 64 9.05 -6.37 2.72
CA ASN A 64 10.42 -6.83 2.63
C ASN A 64 10.56 -7.82 1.46
N ILE A 65 11.64 -7.67 0.69
CA ILE A 65 11.97 -8.51 -0.46
C ILE A 65 13.37 -9.07 -0.23
N ALA A 66 13.45 -10.35 0.14
CA ALA A 66 14.73 -11.03 0.40
C ALA A 66 15.67 -10.22 1.32
N ASP A 67 16.78 -9.71 0.77
CA ASP A 67 17.85 -8.97 1.42
C ASP A 67 17.79 -7.45 1.15
N LYS A 68 16.76 -6.96 0.45
CA LYS A 68 16.58 -5.53 0.18
C LYS A 68 16.17 -4.78 1.45
N PRO A 69 16.47 -3.47 1.52
CA PRO A 69 15.94 -2.62 2.58
C PRO A 69 14.42 -2.73 2.67
N GLN A 70 13.92 -2.82 3.90
CA GLN A 70 12.49 -2.87 4.16
C GLN A 70 11.82 -1.55 3.77
N ASP A 71 10.73 -1.66 3.03
CA ASP A 71 9.84 -0.55 2.73
C ASP A 71 8.75 -0.42 3.79
N ILE A 72 8.38 0.81 4.09
CA ILE A 72 7.40 1.17 5.13
C ILE A 72 6.33 2.05 4.49
N LEU A 73 5.10 1.57 4.56
CA LEU A 73 3.90 2.28 4.18
C LEU A 73 3.11 2.63 5.45
N LEU A 74 3.06 3.90 5.80
CA LEU A 74 2.20 4.40 6.88
C LEU A 74 0.97 5.02 6.25
N PHE A 75 -0.21 4.56 6.64
CA PHE A 75 -1.46 5.16 6.19
C PHE A 75 -2.28 5.65 7.38
N LYS A 76 -2.86 6.84 7.20
CA LYS A 76 -3.71 7.50 8.18
C LYS A 76 -5.13 7.56 7.65
N ARG A 77 -6.08 7.26 8.51
CA ARG A 77 -7.51 7.38 8.25
C ARG A 77 -8.11 8.45 9.14
N THR A 78 -9.14 9.11 8.63
CA THR A 78 -9.99 10.00 9.42
C THR A 78 -11.42 9.52 9.31
N THR A 79 -12.11 9.49 10.44
CA THR A 79 -13.54 9.22 10.52
C THR A 79 -14.23 10.53 10.81
N THR A 80 -15.07 11.01 9.87
CA THR A 80 -15.86 12.22 10.09
C THR A 80 -17.18 11.86 10.76
N GLY A 81 -17.54 12.60 11.81
CA GLY A 81 -18.65 12.28 12.71
C GLY A 81 -19.97 13.00 12.41
N GLY A 82 -21.06 12.28 12.67
CA GLY A 82 -22.48 12.62 12.50
C GLY A 82 -23.33 11.34 12.68
N CYS A 83 -24.59 11.33 12.22
CA CYS A 83 -25.42 10.12 12.23
C CYS A 83 -24.95 9.02 11.24
N CYS A 84 -24.01 9.35 10.35
CA CYS A 84 -23.42 8.43 9.38
C CYS A 84 -21.91 8.64 9.32
N SER A 85 -21.16 7.93 10.17
CA SER A 85 -19.71 8.03 10.16
C SER A 85 -19.15 7.52 8.84
N THR A 86 -18.37 8.35 8.16
CA THR A 86 -17.63 7.92 6.97
C THR A 86 -16.14 7.92 7.29
N THR A 87 -15.47 6.84 6.90
CA THR A 87 -14.02 6.68 7.06
C THR A 87 -13.35 6.89 5.72
N TYR A 88 -12.37 7.77 5.68
CA TYR A 88 -11.58 8.07 4.49
C TYR A 88 -10.10 7.85 4.76
N LEU A 89 -9.37 7.50 3.71
CA LEU A 89 -7.90 7.53 3.71
C LEU A 89 -7.47 9.00 3.67
N SER A 90 -6.77 9.48 4.69
CA SER A 90 -6.36 10.87 4.83
C SER A 90 -4.98 11.14 4.29
N SER A 91 -4.03 10.23 4.52
CA SER A 91 -2.69 10.35 3.95
C SER A 91 -2.01 9.00 3.86
N VAL A 92 -1.09 8.88 2.91
CA VAL A 92 -0.17 7.75 2.80
C VAL A 92 1.25 8.28 2.73
N THR A 93 2.12 7.69 3.55
CA THR A 93 3.54 7.96 3.59
C THR A 93 4.28 6.69 3.20
N PHE A 94 5.18 6.78 2.22
CA PHE A 94 6.05 5.70 1.77
C PHE A 94 7.51 6.06 2.11
N ASN A 95 8.17 5.25 2.92
CA ASN A 95 9.55 5.47 3.41
C ASN A 95 9.79 6.91 3.91
N GLY A 96 8.86 7.42 4.73
CA GLY A 96 8.93 8.76 5.30
C GLY A 96 8.51 9.91 4.36
N THR A 97 8.24 9.62 3.08
CA THR A 97 7.77 10.62 2.10
C THR A 97 6.26 10.52 1.92
N VAL A 98 5.53 11.63 2.04
CA VAL A 98 4.08 11.67 1.78
C VAL A 98 3.84 11.49 0.28
N VAL A 99 3.16 10.41 -0.09
CA VAL A 99 2.82 10.07 -1.49
C VAL A 99 1.34 10.31 -1.80
N TYR A 100 0.52 10.45 -0.78
CA TYR A 100 -0.89 10.79 -0.91
C TYR A 100 -1.33 11.63 0.28
N THR A 101 -2.13 12.66 0.00
CA THR A 101 -2.90 13.40 1.00
C THR A 101 -4.28 13.65 0.43
N GLN A 102 -5.30 13.37 1.24
CA GLN A 102 -6.68 13.66 0.93
C GLN A 102 -6.83 15.17 0.74
N LYS A 103 -7.35 15.58 -0.41
CA LYS A 103 -7.72 16.98 -0.65
C LYS A 103 -9.14 17.23 -0.12
N PRO A 104 -9.44 18.42 0.43
CA PRO A 104 -10.81 18.80 0.75
C PRO A 104 -11.62 19.02 -0.54
N GLY A 105 -12.85 18.47 -0.58
CA GLY A 105 -13.86 18.77 -1.60
C GLY A 105 -13.93 17.75 -2.76
N PRO A 106 -15.02 17.78 -3.56
CA PRO A 106 -15.11 16.99 -4.78
C PRO A 106 -14.04 17.47 -5.78
N GLU A 107 -13.19 16.55 -6.28
CA GLU A 107 -12.38 16.85 -7.47
C GLU A 107 -13.34 16.99 -8.66
N VAL A 108 -13.74 18.22 -8.95
CA VAL A 108 -14.41 18.55 -10.21
C VAL A 108 -13.35 18.43 -11.29
N VAL A 109 -13.24 17.23 -11.86
CA VAL A 109 -12.55 17.04 -13.14
C VAL A 109 -13.43 17.71 -14.18
N ALA A 110 -13.14 18.98 -14.49
CA ALA A 110 -13.74 19.65 -15.63
C ALA A 110 -13.25 18.93 -16.90
N VAL A 111 -14.04 17.96 -17.36
CA VAL A 111 -13.89 17.46 -18.73
C VAL A 111 -14.31 18.60 -19.62
N LEU A 112 -13.33 19.32 -20.19
CA LEU A 112 -13.56 20.21 -21.31
C LEU A 112 -14.12 19.35 -22.45
N ALA A 113 -15.44 19.40 -22.62
CA ALA A 113 -16.06 18.91 -23.84
C ALA A 113 -15.49 19.72 -25.01
N LYS A 114 -14.92 19.03 -26.00
CA LYS A 114 -14.64 19.60 -27.31
C LYS A 114 -15.92 19.67 -28.12
#